data_AF-Q5L6N3-F1
#
_entry.id   AF-Q5L6N3-F1
#
_cell.length_a   1.000
_cell.length_b   1.000
_cell.length_c   1.000
_cell.angle_alpha   90.00
_cell.angle_beta   90.00
_cell.angle_gamma   90.00
#
_symmetry.space_group_name_H-M   'P 1'
#
loop_
_entity.id
_entity.type
_entity.pdbx_description
1 polymer ?
#
loop_
_entity_poly.entity_id
_entity_poly.type
_entity_poly.pdbx_seq_one_letter_code
_entity_poly.pdbx_strand_id
1 'polypeptide(L)' 'MSRHRSYGKSIKGETKRNVLKRFERIDLLRKLSRWNDTTAKKATGLPKTPVIK' A
#
# COMPACT_ATOMS: atom_id res chain seq x y z
N MET A 1 -9.17 -30.71 -23.73
CA MET A 1 -9.92 -29.71 -22.94
C MET A 1 -9.26 -28.35 -23.12
N SER A 2 -9.91 -27.41 -23.79
CA SER A 2 -9.35 -26.07 -24.04
C SER A 2 -9.64 -25.15 -22.85
N ARG A 3 -8.61 -24.51 -22.31
CA ARG A 3 -8.78 -23.57 -21.18
C ARG A 3 -9.48 -22.31 -21.67
N HIS A 4 -10.61 -21.94 -21.05
CA HIS A 4 -11.37 -20.76 -21.43
C HIS A 4 -10.50 -19.49 -21.34
N ARG A 5 -10.61 -18.60 -22.34
CA ARG A 5 -9.80 -17.37 -22.52
C ARG A 5 -9.78 -16.42 -21.32
N SER A 6 -10.75 -16.52 -20.40
CA SER A 6 -10.75 -15.76 -19.13
C SER A 6 -9.78 -16.32 -18.09
N TYR A 7 -9.43 -17.61 -18.12
CA TYR A 7 -8.60 -18.28 -17.13
C TYR A 7 -7.09 -18.01 -17.28
N GLY A 8 -6.69 -17.27 -18.33
CA GLY A 8 -5.28 -16.99 -18.63
C GLY A 8 -4.83 -15.55 -18.46
N LYS A 9 -5.76 -14.60 -18.32
CA LYS A 9 -5.37 -13.24 -17.98
C LYS A 9 -5.17 -13.16 -16.47
N SER A 10 -3.91 -13.33 -16.03
CA SER A 10 -3.47 -12.60 -14.86
C SER A 10 -3.71 -11.14 -15.21
N ILE A 11 -4.81 -10.57 -14.73
CA ILE A 11 -4.97 -9.13 -14.72
C ILE A 11 -3.78 -8.71 -13.87
N LYS A 12 -2.70 -8.26 -14.53
CA LYS A 12 -1.65 -7.45 -13.92
C LYS A 12 -2.34 -6.15 -13.52
N GLY A 13 -3.23 -6.25 -12.55
CA GLY A 13 -3.62 -5.12 -11.76
C GLY A 13 -2.32 -4.78 -11.06
N GLU A 14 -1.62 -3.77 -11.57
CA GLU A 14 -1.20 -2.74 -10.64
C GLU A 14 -2.47 -2.33 -9.92
N THR A 15 -2.76 -3.05 -8.85
CA THR A 15 -3.94 -2.84 -8.06
C THR A 15 -3.72 -1.44 -7.53
N LYS A 16 -4.43 -0.45 -8.10
CA LYS A 16 -4.57 0.89 -7.52
C LYS A 16 -5.27 0.68 -6.18
N ARG A 17 -4.51 0.19 -5.20
CA ARG A 17 -5.01 -0.11 -3.86
C ARG A 17 -5.10 1.23 -3.17
N ASN A 18 -6.33 1.72 -3.10
CA ASN A 18 -6.68 2.90 -2.31
C ASN A 18 -6.34 2.71 -0.82
N VAL A 19 -6.16 1.45 -0.38
CA VAL A 19 -5.84 1.08 1.00
C VAL A 19 -4.45 0.47 1.06
N LEU A 20 -3.52 1.18 1.70
CA LEU A 20 -2.20 0.67 2.03
C LEU A 20 -2.26 -0.19 3.30
N LYS A 21 -1.46 -1.25 3.34
CA LYS A 21 -1.21 -1.99 4.59
C LYS A 21 -0.49 -1.09 5.59
N ARG A 22 -0.58 -1.46 6.87
CA ARG A 22 -0.02 -0.68 7.98
C ARG A 22 1.46 -0.35 7.82
N PHE A 23 2.29 -1.32 7.45
CA PHE A 23 3.73 -1.10 7.25
C PHE A 23 4.04 -0.35 5.96
N GLU A 24 3.29 -0.62 4.87
CA GLU A 24 3.39 0.17 3.63
C GLU A 24 3.06 1.65 3.88
N ARG A 25 2.11 1.92 4.79
CA ARG A 25 1.75 3.27 5.22
C ARG A 25 2.86 3.92 6.04
N ILE A 26 3.57 3.18 6.89
CA ILE A 26 4.75 3.67 7.62
C ILE A 26 5.85 4.04 6.63
N ASP A 27 6.14 3.18 5.64
CA ASP A 27 7.15 3.46 4.62
C ASP A 27 6.82 4.71 3.80
N LEU A 28 5.54 4.91 3.46
CA LEU A 28 5.09 6.15 2.82
C LEU A 28 5.31 7.36 3.75
N LEU A 29 4.93 7.27 5.02
CA LEU A 29 5.13 8.36 5.98
C LEU A 29 6.62 8.66 6.22
N ARG A 30 7.51 7.65 6.18
CA ARG A 30 8.98 7.84 6.19
C ARG A 30 9.44 8.65 4.99
N LYS A 31 8.99 8.29 3.78
CA LYS A 31 9.29 9.03 2.55
C LYS A 31 8.80 10.48 2.58
N LEU A 32 7.67 10.73 3.28
CA LEU A 32 7.13 12.07 3.48
C LEU A 32 7.74 12.82 4.68
N SER A 33 8.73 12.25 5.37
CA SER A 33 9.30 12.81 6.61
C SER A 33 8.27 13.08 7.72
N ARG A 34 7.13 12.36 7.69
CA ARG A 34 6.04 12.41 8.68
C ARG A 34 6.08 11.24 9.66
N TRP A 35 7.15 10.44 9.59
CA TRP A 35 7.43 9.33 10.48
C TRP A 35 8.87 9.44 10.97
N ASN A 36 9.06 9.31 12.28
CA ASN A 36 10.38 9.29 12.90
C ASN A 36 10.54 7.96 13.64
N ASP A 37 11.46 7.12 13.17
CA ASP A 37 11.69 5.78 13.72
C ASP A 37 12.19 5.78 15.18
N THR A 38 12.76 6.88 15.68
CA THR A 38 13.25 6.95 17.07
C THR A 38 12.13 7.19 18.08
N THR A 39 11.09 7.94 17.69
CA THR A 39 9.98 8.32 18.56
C THR A 39 8.71 7.53 18.28
N ALA A 40 8.44 7.19 17.02
CA ALA A 40 7.26 6.47 16.61
C ALA A 40 7.50 4.94 16.68
N LYS A 41 7.19 4.36 17.85
CA LYS A 41 7.38 2.91 18.11
C LYS A 41 6.17 2.04 17.78
N LYS A 42 4.98 2.64 17.60
CA LYS A 42 3.72 1.91 17.44
C LYS A 42 3.21 2.00 16.00
N ALA A 43 2.96 0.84 15.38
CA ALA A 43 2.39 0.76 14.05
C ALA A 43 0.88 1.10 13.99
N THR A 44 0.24 1.40 15.12
CA THR A 44 -1.18 1.76 15.24
C THR A 44 -1.37 3.26 15.39
N GLY A 45 -2.56 3.78 15.04
CA GLY A 45 -2.84 5.22 15.16
C GLY A 45 -2.10 6.11 14.16
N LEU A 46 -1.70 5.56 13.01
CA LEU A 46 -0.89 6.27 12.01
C LEU A 46 -1.62 7.51 11.45
N PRO A 47 -0.92 8.65 11.26
CA PRO A 47 -1.50 9.84 10.66
C PRO A 47 -1.99 9.56 9.23
N LYS A 48 -3.01 10.31 8.79
CA LYS A 48 -3.60 10.14 7.45
C LYS A 48 -2.56 10.42 6.37
N THR A 49 -2.39 9.45 5.47
CA THR A 49 -1.56 9.64 4.29
C THR A 49 -2.30 10.49 3.26
N PRO A 50 -1.61 11.45 2.62
CA PRO A 50 -2.21 12.21 1.53
C PRO A 50 -2.55 11.27 0.37
N VAL A 51 -3.65 11.55 -0.33
CA VAL A 51 -3.94 10.89 -1.60
C VAL A 51 -2.98 11.50 -2.61
N ILE A 52 -1.91 10.78 -2.93
CA ILE A 52 -1.01 11.16 -4.02
C ILE A 52 -1.80 10.90 -5.31
N LYS A 53 -2.20 11.97 -6.00
CA LYS A 53 -2.89 11.90 -7.30
C LYS A 53 -1.92 11.57 -8.42
#